data_AF-A0A8J7D0D3-F1
#
_entry.id   AF-A0A8J7D0D3-F1
#
_cell.length_a   1.000
_cell.length_b   1.000
_cell.length_c   1.000
_cell.angle_alpha   90.00
_cell.angle_beta   90.00
_cell.angle_gamma   90.00
#
_symmetry.space_group_name_H-M   'P 1'
#
loop_
_entity.id
_entity.type
_entity.pdbx_description
1 polymer ?
#
loop_
_entity_poly.entity_id
_entity_poly.type
_entity_poly.pdbx_seq_one_letter_code
_entity_poly.pdbx_strand_id
1 'polypeptide(L)'
;MATREENLKKINAELETMSDDELDQVAGGECSETANDSRFLNSLNGSCDRYGDDRIAWSFGVHNAEIEKAWSTVGIKAEVYFAQFPFGKSNKYYLDGQQITQEQARQHAMKVTGHYMTEKDWNW
;
A
#
# COMPACT_ATOMS: atom_id res chain seq x y z
N MET A 1 -19.14 -21.68 -12.85
CA MET A 1 -18.66 -20.31 -12.58
C MET A 1 -19.02 -19.99 -11.14
N ALA A 2 -18.05 -19.74 -10.27
CA ALA A 2 -18.32 -19.36 -8.89
C ALA A 2 -18.99 -17.99 -8.84
N THR A 3 -19.99 -17.84 -7.97
CA THR A 3 -20.71 -16.59 -7.77
C THR A 3 -19.83 -15.57 -7.06
N ARG A 4 -20.15 -14.27 -7.20
CA ARG A 4 -19.42 -13.17 -6.55
C ARG A 4 -19.31 -13.35 -5.03
N GLU A 5 -20.33 -13.92 -4.39
CA GLU A 5 -20.32 -14.25 -2.97
C GLU A 5 -19.37 -15.40 -2.61
N GLU A 6 -19.27 -16.42 -3.46
CA GLU A 6 -18.34 -17.54 -3.25
C GLU A 6 -16.89 -17.09 -3.39
N ASN A 7 -16.59 -16.18 -4.31
CA ASN A 7 -15.26 -15.58 -4.44
C ASN A 7 -14.88 -14.74 -3.22
N LEU A 8 -15.80 -13.93 -2.69
CA LEU A 8 -15.56 -13.11 -1.50
C LEU A 8 -15.34 -13.96 -0.24
N LYS A 9 -16.10 -15.06 -0.08
CA LYS A 9 -15.92 -15.99 1.05
C LYS A 9 -14.57 -16.71 0.98
N LYS A 10 -14.11 -17.07 -0.22
CA LYS A 10 -12.85 -17.77 -0.39
C LYS A 10 -11.65 -16.87 -0.10
N ILE A 11 -11.71 -15.61 -0.52
CA ILE A 11 -10.70 -14.59 -0.20
C ILE A 11 -10.61 -14.36 1.32
N ASN A 12 -11.76 -14.22 1.99
CA ASN A 12 -11.78 -14.00 3.44
C ASN A 12 -11.25 -15.22 4.22
N ALA A 13 -11.54 -16.43 3.76
CA ALA A 13 -11.06 -17.66 4.40
C ALA A 13 -9.55 -17.87 4.24
N GLU A 14 -8.97 -17.48 3.10
CA GLU A 14 -7.51 -17.54 2.91
C GLU A 14 -6.80 -16.51 3.80
N LEU A 15 -7.37 -15.32 3.98
CA LEU A 15 -6.87 -14.27 4.88
C LEU A 15 -6.89 -14.66 6.37
N GLU A 16 -7.87 -15.45 6.81
CA GLU A 16 -7.97 -15.89 8.22
C GLU A 16 -6.96 -17.00 8.60
N THR A 17 -6.28 -17.60 7.61
CA THR A 17 -5.34 -18.72 7.84
C THR A 17 -3.87 -18.35 7.78
N MET A 18 -3.53 -17.10 7.45
CA MET A 18 -2.15 -16.63 7.43
C MET A 18 -1.77 -16.08 8.81
N SER A 19 -0.64 -16.53 9.37
CA SER A 19 -0.14 -15.98 10.64
C SER A 19 0.39 -14.56 10.45
N ASP A 20 0.30 -13.71 11.49
CA ASP A 20 0.80 -12.33 11.45
C ASP A 20 2.28 -12.27 11.02
N ASP A 21 3.07 -13.27 11.39
CA ASP A 21 4.50 -13.41 11.03
C ASP A 21 4.72 -13.85 9.56
N GLU A 22 3.78 -14.58 8.94
CA GLU A 22 3.82 -14.94 7.52
C GLU A 22 3.30 -13.81 6.62
N LEU A 23 2.40 -12.97 7.14
CA LEU A 23 2.01 -11.70 6.50
C LEU A 23 3.18 -10.70 6.53
N ASP A 24 3.96 -10.66 7.61
CA ASP A 24 5.16 -9.83 7.73
C ASP A 24 6.36 -10.35 6.90
N GLN A 25 6.43 -11.65 6.58
CA GLN A 25 7.52 -12.21 5.73
C GLN A 25 7.27 -12.15 4.21
N VAL A 26 6.02 -11.98 3.78
CA VAL A 26 5.72 -11.59 2.38
C VAL A 26 5.96 -10.08 2.17
N ALA A 27 6.04 -9.31 3.26
CA ALA A 27 6.46 -7.92 3.27
C ALA A 27 7.99 -7.82 3.27
N GLY A 28 8.59 -7.92 2.08
CA GLY A 28 9.89 -7.30 1.84
C GLY A 28 9.77 -5.80 2.13
N GLY A 29 10.12 -5.38 3.35
CA GLY A 29 10.28 -3.98 3.72
C GLY A 29 11.43 -3.41 2.92
N GLU A 30 11.12 -2.83 1.77
CA GLU A 30 12.09 -2.51 0.75
C GLU A 30 11.46 -1.46 -0.16
N CYS A 31 12.23 -0.80 -0.99
CA CYS A 31 11.77 0.32 -1.83
C CYS A 31 10.54 0.01 -2.71
N SER A 32 10.23 -1.27 -2.93
CA SER A 32 9.06 -1.79 -3.64
C SER A 32 7.72 -1.40 -3.01
N GLU A 33 7.58 -1.44 -1.68
CA GLU A 33 6.31 -1.09 -1.02
C GLU A 33 5.98 0.40 -1.24
N THR A 34 6.96 1.25 -0.98
CA THR A 34 6.85 2.70 -1.15
C THR A 34 6.68 3.08 -2.63
N ALA A 35 7.36 2.38 -3.54
CA ALA A 35 7.17 2.55 -4.97
C ALA A 35 5.74 2.13 -5.39
N ASN A 36 5.22 1.03 -4.83
CA ASN A 36 3.86 0.58 -5.10
C ASN A 36 2.82 1.60 -4.62
N ASP A 37 3.00 2.16 -3.41
CA ASP A 37 2.17 3.25 -2.91
C ASP A 37 2.15 4.44 -3.85
N SER A 38 3.34 4.89 -4.30
CA SER A 38 3.43 6.02 -5.21
C SER A 38 2.69 5.76 -6.53
N ARG A 39 2.79 4.55 -7.07
CA ARG A 39 2.09 4.11 -8.28
C ARG A 39 0.58 4.09 -8.06
N PHE A 40 0.13 3.49 -6.96
CA PHE A 40 -1.27 3.42 -6.59
C PHE A 40 -1.89 4.82 -6.43
N LEU A 41 -1.26 5.69 -5.63
CA LEU A 41 -1.76 7.04 -5.34
C LEU A 41 -1.72 7.94 -6.58
N ASN A 42 -0.68 7.83 -7.41
CA ASN A 42 -0.63 8.50 -8.69
C ASN A 42 -1.79 8.09 -9.61
N SER A 43 -2.01 6.77 -9.76
CA SER A 43 -3.12 6.24 -10.57
C SER A 43 -4.50 6.58 -9.98
N LEU A 44 -4.63 6.62 -8.66
CA LEU A 44 -5.90 6.87 -7.97
C LEU A 44 -6.37 8.33 -8.14
N ASN A 45 -5.47 9.29 -7.88
CA ASN A 45 -5.85 10.70 -7.82
C ASN A 45 -4.73 11.68 -8.21
N GLY A 46 -3.56 11.21 -8.63
CA GLY A 46 -2.43 12.06 -9.04
C GLY A 46 -1.79 12.85 -7.89
N SER A 47 -1.95 12.43 -6.64
CA SER A 47 -1.48 13.18 -5.46
C SER A 47 0.03 13.16 -5.22
N CYS A 48 0.74 12.24 -5.86
CA CYS A 48 2.19 12.19 -5.95
C CYS A 48 2.61 11.70 -7.33
N ASP A 49 3.90 11.82 -7.65
CA ASP A 49 4.47 11.20 -8.85
C ASP A 49 4.51 9.66 -8.74
N ARG A 50 4.68 9.01 -9.89
CA ARG A 50 4.90 7.57 -10.01
C ARG A 50 6.39 7.25 -9.84
N TYR A 51 6.74 6.50 -8.80
CA TYR A 51 8.13 6.11 -8.53
C TYR A 51 8.34 4.61 -8.71
N GLY A 52 9.46 4.25 -9.34
CA GLY A 52 9.97 2.89 -9.39
C GLY A 52 10.90 2.60 -8.21
N ASP A 53 11.13 1.33 -7.95
CA ASP A 53 11.89 0.83 -6.81
C ASP A 53 13.29 1.45 -6.75
N ASP A 54 13.99 1.52 -7.88
CA ASP A 54 15.30 2.18 -7.99
C ASP A 54 15.23 3.65 -7.58
N ARG A 55 14.21 4.38 -8.06
CA ARG A 55 14.08 5.81 -7.73
C ARG A 55 13.85 6.00 -6.24
N ILE A 56 13.05 5.14 -5.61
CA ILE A 56 12.87 5.16 -4.15
C ILE A 56 14.20 4.83 -3.45
N ALA A 57 14.92 3.78 -3.88
CA ALA A 57 16.18 3.34 -3.28
C ALA A 57 17.27 4.42 -3.33
N TRP A 58 17.47 5.03 -4.49
CA TRP A 58 18.50 6.05 -4.71
C TRP A 58 18.10 7.44 -4.21
N SER A 59 16.84 7.64 -3.80
CA SER A 59 16.37 8.93 -3.29
C SER A 59 16.72 9.18 -1.82
N PHE A 60 17.22 8.19 -1.08
CA PHE A 60 17.57 8.33 0.33
C PHE A 60 16.44 8.92 1.20
N GLY A 61 15.18 8.56 0.90
CA GLY A 61 14.00 8.97 1.68
C GLY A 61 13.41 10.32 1.29
N VAL A 62 13.90 10.96 0.22
CA VAL A 62 13.39 12.26 -0.25
C VAL A 62 11.89 12.24 -0.55
N HIS A 63 11.34 11.11 -0.98
CA HIS A 63 9.94 10.97 -1.37
C HIS A 63 9.00 10.53 -0.23
N ASN A 64 9.52 10.22 0.96
CA ASN A 64 8.69 9.70 2.06
C ASN A 64 7.59 10.70 2.46
N ALA A 65 7.96 11.95 2.74
CA ALA A 65 7.01 12.98 3.14
C ALA A 65 5.96 13.29 2.06
N GLU A 66 6.33 13.14 0.78
CA GLU A 66 5.40 13.30 -0.34
C GLU A 66 4.36 12.18 -0.36
N ILE A 67 4.79 10.93 -0.19
CA ILE A 67 3.91 9.76 -0.19
C ILE A 67 3.02 9.75 1.07
N GLU A 68 3.56 10.13 2.23
CA GLU A 68 2.76 10.33 3.45
C GLU A 68 1.68 11.39 3.25
N LYS A 69 2.04 12.51 2.59
CA LYS A 69 1.09 13.56 2.25
C LYS A 69 0.04 13.08 1.26
N ALA A 70 0.41 12.27 0.26
CA ALA A 70 -0.51 11.69 -0.70
C ALA A 70 -1.53 10.77 -0.01
N TRP A 71 -1.11 9.90 0.91
CA TRP A 71 -2.01 9.11 1.75
C TRP A 71 -2.95 9.97 2.60
N SER A 72 -2.46 11.09 3.13
CA SER A 72 -3.31 12.00 3.92
C SER A 72 -4.46 12.62 3.12
N THR A 73 -4.33 12.74 1.80
CA THR A 73 -5.41 13.26 0.93
C THR A 73 -6.64 12.35 0.89
N VAL A 74 -6.46 11.07 1.24
CA VAL A 74 -7.52 10.06 1.31
C VAL A 74 -7.82 9.63 2.74
N GLY A 75 -7.43 10.42 3.73
CA GLY A 75 -7.76 10.18 5.15
C GLY A 75 -6.90 9.12 5.84
N ILE A 76 -5.81 8.67 5.20
CA ILE A 76 -4.88 7.70 5.80
C ILE A 76 -3.65 8.45 6.33
N LYS A 77 -3.32 8.25 7.61
CA LYS A 77 -2.01 8.62 8.12
C LYS A 77 -1.05 7.48 7.81
N ALA A 78 -0.03 7.75 7.00
CA ALA A 78 1.05 6.80 6.75
C ALA A 78 2.33 7.22 7.50
N GLU A 79 3.11 6.24 7.92
CA GLU A 79 4.51 6.41 8.33
C GLU A 79 5.36 5.62 7.34
N VAL A 80 6.05 6.34 6.46
CA VAL A 80 6.84 5.75 5.39
C VAL A 80 8.27 5.63 5.86
N TYR A 81 8.77 4.40 5.93
CA TYR A 81 10.12 4.13 6.41
C TYR A 81 11.05 3.96 5.22
N PHE A 82 12.08 4.81 5.14
CA PHE A 82 13.16 4.60 4.19
C PHE A 82 14.02 3.42 4.66
N ALA A 83 14.10 2.38 3.83
CA ALA A 83 14.98 1.24 4.06
C ALA A 83 16.42 1.58 3.66
N GLN A 84 17.35 1.56 4.61
CA GLN A 84 18.74 1.25 4.26
C GLN A 84 18.84 -0.27 4.11
N PHE A 85 19.27 -0.73 2.93
CA PHE A 85 19.62 -2.13 2.68
C PHE A 85 20.58 -2.61 3.78
N PRO A 86 20.41 -3.80 4.40
CA PRO A 86 19.51 -4.90 4.06
C PRO A 86 18.31 -5.09 5.03
N PHE A 87 17.99 -4.11 5.88
CA PHE A 87 16.94 -4.24 6.91
C PHE A 87 15.97 -3.07 6.81
N GLY A 88 15.11 -3.09 5.78
CA GLY A 88 14.04 -2.13 5.67
C GLY A 88 12.88 -2.48 6.59
N LYS A 89 12.22 -1.44 7.09
CA LYS A 89 11.01 -1.55 7.92
C LYS A 89 9.81 -1.26 7.01
N SER A 90 8.77 -2.08 7.10
CA SER A 90 7.53 -1.86 6.32
C SER A 90 6.84 -0.56 6.73
N ASN A 91 6.14 0.05 5.78
CA ASN A 91 5.34 1.24 6.04
C ASN A 91 4.19 0.90 7.01
N LYS A 92 3.73 1.92 7.75
CA LYS A 92 2.58 1.77 8.65
C LYS A 92 1.46 2.68 8.24
N TYR A 93 0.23 2.19 8.33
CA TYR A 93 -0.96 2.91 7.91
C TYR A 93 -1.96 2.98 9.06
N TYR A 94 -2.61 4.12 9.19
CA TYR A 94 -3.56 4.38 10.26
C TYR A 94 -4.81 5.04 9.71
N LEU A 95 -5.97 4.50 10.08
CA LEU A 95 -7.28 5.10 9.82
C LEU A 95 -7.94 5.38 11.17
N ASP A 96 -8.34 6.62 11.41
CA ASP A 96 -8.93 7.08 12.68
C ASP A 96 -8.11 6.68 13.92
N GLY A 97 -6.78 6.66 13.76
CA GLY A 97 -5.82 6.28 14.81
C GLY A 97 -5.64 4.78 15.03
N GLN A 98 -6.39 3.92 14.34
CA GLN A 98 -6.20 2.47 14.36
C GLN A 98 -5.23 2.05 13.26
N GLN A 99 -4.24 1.22 13.61
CA GLN A 99 -3.32 0.66 12.62
C GLN A 99 -4.08 -0.32 11.73
N ILE A 100 -3.88 -0.20 10.41
CA ILE A 100 -4.49 -1.04 9.39
C ILE A 100 -3.41 -1.56 8.44
N THR A 101 -3.74 -2.57 7.63
CA THR A 101 -2.84 -3.05 6.57
C THR A 101 -2.82 -2.08 5.39
N GLN A 102 -1.78 -2.17 4.55
CA GLN A 102 -1.69 -1.40 3.31
C GLN A 102 -2.91 -1.63 2.41
N GLU A 103 -3.36 -2.89 2.30
CA GLU A 103 -4.52 -3.23 1.48
C GLU A 103 -5.82 -2.61 2.01
N GLN A 104 -6.02 -2.61 3.33
CA GLN A 104 -7.14 -1.90 3.94
C GLN A 104 -7.08 -0.40 3.66
N ALA A 105 -5.88 0.21 3.68
CA ALA A 105 -5.68 1.61 3.33
C ALA A 105 -6.06 1.89 1.86
N ARG A 106 -5.65 1.01 0.92
CA ARG A 106 -6.04 1.12 -0.50
C ARG A 106 -7.54 1.02 -0.70
N GLN A 107 -8.19 0.04 -0.07
CA GLN A 107 -9.64 -0.14 -0.16
C GLN A 107 -10.40 1.09 0.37
N HIS A 108 -9.93 1.66 1.48
CA HIS A 108 -10.46 2.93 1.99
C HIS A 108 -10.28 4.06 0.99
N ALA A 109 -9.08 4.22 0.43
CA ALA A 109 -8.77 5.27 -0.53
C ALA A 109 -9.62 5.19 -1.82
N MET A 110 -9.82 3.98 -2.36
CA MET A 110 -10.73 3.75 -3.49
C MET A 110 -12.18 4.08 -3.14
N LYS A 111 -12.63 3.75 -1.92
CA LYS A 111 -13.98 4.09 -1.45
C LYS A 111 -14.18 5.60 -1.30
N VAL A 112 -13.19 6.32 -0.78
CA VAL A 112 -13.24 7.79 -0.61
C VAL A 112 -13.28 8.50 -1.97
N THR A 113 -12.50 8.02 -2.93
CA THR A 113 -12.40 8.64 -4.27
C THR A 113 -13.49 8.18 -5.24
N GLY A 114 -14.14 7.05 -4.98
CA GLY A 114 -15.06 6.39 -5.91
C GLY A 114 -14.36 5.74 -7.12
N HIS A 115 -13.03 5.65 -7.10
CA HIS A 115 -12.22 5.12 -8.19
C HIS A 115 -11.68 3.73 -7.81
N TYR A 116 -12.35 2.69 -8.30
CA TYR A 116 -12.00 1.30 -8.00
C TYR A 116 -11.00 0.77 -9.02
N MET A 117 -9.88 0.26 -8.52
CA MET A 117 -8.79 -0.28 -9.33
C MET A 117 -8.42 -1.70 -8.86
N THR A 118 -7.82 -2.45 -9.76
CA THR A 118 -7.10 -3.69 -9.52
C THR A 118 -5.61 -3.44 -9.63
N GLU A 119 -4.77 -4.35 -9.10
CA GLU A 119 -3.32 -4.16 -9.10
C GLU A 119 -2.74 -3.84 -10.50
N LYS A 120 -3.32 -4.41 -11.55
CA LYS A 120 -2.91 -4.19 -12.94
C LYS A 120 -3.08 -2.74 -13.41
N ASP A 121 -3.97 -1.98 -12.79
CA ASP A 121 -4.27 -0.61 -13.18
C ASP A 121 -3.17 0.37 -12.72
N TRP A 122 -2.43 0.02 -11.67
CA TRP A 122 -1.32 0.84 -11.17
C TRP A 122 0.05 0.14 -11.26
N ASN A 123 0.12 -1.16 -11.50
CA ASN A 123 1.37 -1.93 -11.55
C ASN A 123 1.79 -2.32 -12.98
N TRP A 124 2.01 -1.33 -13.85
CA TRP A 124 2.48 -1.46 -15.23
C TRP A 124 3.81 -0.76 -15.51
#